data_AF-A0A6M3JQT3-F1
#
_entry.id   AF-A0A6M3JQT3-F1
#
_cell.length_a   1.000
_cell.length_b   1.000
_cell.length_c   1.000
_cell.angle_alpha   90.00
_cell.angle_beta   90.00
_cell.angle_gamma   90.00
#
_symmetry.space_group_name_H-M   'P 1'
#
loop_
_entity.id
_entity.type
_entity.pdbx_description
1 polymer ?
#
loop_
_entity_poly.entity_id
_entity_poly.type
_entity_poly.pdbx_seq_one_letter_code
_entity_poly.pdbx_strand_id
1 'polypeptide(L)'
;MEQNTNRQAVLNDLIKSKHGDLQSYIAPGIVAAATDADFFFKLMVWNLAKGEIRDTKVALPIISLRTISKEDKDLAESAVACLLSLDPRNLVKAYRFSKEMKSPITGGHRRMLEKGLKLYLSSREENQGLWDRVALQHRHSLKELYAVSHYKPSDHAQAILFKKEYPASSVFADLAKLKTVSAEEAAGIILNRKIPFQIAMGALGRKKEEFIKFPELPLALMSAMSGQQLLSMTNMLKSLGVFTSPMLMSEYNKALDRAKKDKRVSTLKAAKASVAVREIMEEDKTSPALIEKITKKLS
;
A
#
# COMPACT_ATOMS: atom_id res chain seq x y z
N MET A 1 21.61 17.47 29.62
CA MET A 1 20.57 18.36 29.03
C MET A 1 20.82 18.61 27.56
N GLU A 2 22.06 18.95 27.17
CA GLU A 2 22.45 19.29 25.78
C GLU A 2 22.15 18.20 24.71
N GLN A 3 22.41 16.91 25.01
CA GLN A 3 22.07 15.80 24.10
C GLN A 3 20.57 15.65 23.83
N ASN A 4 19.71 15.94 24.83
CA ASN A 4 18.25 15.85 24.65
C ASN A 4 17.73 17.01 23.79
N THR A 5 18.29 18.21 23.95
CA THR A 5 17.97 19.37 23.10
C THR A 5 18.37 19.11 21.64
N ASN A 6 19.52 18.47 21.41
CA ASN A 6 19.99 18.13 20.07
C ASN A 6 19.10 17.05 19.39
N ARG A 7 18.70 16.01 20.13
CA ARG A 7 17.75 14.98 19.64
C ARG A 7 16.38 15.56 19.26
N GLN A 8 15.86 16.51 20.04
CA GLN A 8 14.58 17.18 19.73
C GLN A 8 14.68 18.05 18.48
N ALA A 9 15.79 18.77 18.29
CA ALA A 9 16.01 19.57 17.08
C ALA A 9 16.02 18.67 15.83
N VAL A 10 16.75 17.56 15.87
CA VAL A 10 16.77 16.54 14.80
C VAL A 10 15.38 16.01 14.47
N LEU A 11 14.58 15.65 15.48
CA LEU A 11 13.22 15.16 15.26
C LEU A 11 12.33 16.22 14.60
N ASN A 12 12.44 17.47 15.03
CA ASN A 12 11.67 18.57 14.44
C ASN A 12 12.01 18.78 12.96
N ASP A 13 13.28 18.67 12.58
CA ASP A 13 13.70 18.83 11.18
C ASP A 13 13.25 17.66 10.31
N LEU A 14 13.26 16.44 10.85
CA LEU A 14 12.73 15.26 10.17
C LEU A 14 11.20 15.31 10.01
N ILE A 15 10.47 15.92 10.95
CA ILE A 15 9.01 16.09 10.85
C ILE A 15 8.64 17.19 9.84
N LYS A 16 9.40 18.28 9.79
CA LYS A 16 9.18 19.40 8.84
C LYS A 16 9.47 19.02 7.38
N SER A 17 10.20 17.93 7.16
CA SER A 17 10.54 17.44 5.82
C SER A 17 9.28 17.10 5.01
N LYS A 18 9.25 17.56 3.76
CA LYS A 18 8.04 17.55 2.91
C LYS A 18 7.66 16.12 2.51
N HIS A 19 6.42 15.74 2.78
CA HIS A 19 5.87 14.46 2.29
C HIS A 19 5.97 14.35 0.76
N GLY A 20 6.35 13.17 0.28
CA GLY A 20 6.54 12.89 -1.14
C GLY A 20 7.96 13.19 -1.64
N ASP A 21 8.79 13.89 -0.87
CA ASP A 21 10.15 14.28 -1.25
C ASP A 21 11.20 13.61 -0.36
N LEU A 22 11.78 12.51 -0.85
CA LEU A 22 12.83 11.79 -0.12
C LEU A 22 14.12 12.62 0.04
N GLN A 23 14.38 13.58 -0.85
CA GLN A 23 15.60 14.38 -0.83
C GLN A 23 15.63 15.30 0.40
N SER A 24 14.46 15.78 0.84
CA SER A 24 14.32 16.63 2.03
C SER A 24 14.85 15.99 3.32
N TYR A 25 14.89 14.65 3.39
CA TYR A 25 15.37 13.92 4.57
C TYR A 25 16.89 13.75 4.61
N ILE A 26 17.61 13.99 3.51
CA ILE A 26 19.04 13.67 3.39
C ILE A 26 19.88 14.49 4.37
N ALA A 27 19.80 15.82 4.26
CA ALA A 27 20.61 16.71 5.09
C ALA A 27 20.35 16.52 6.59
N PRO A 28 19.10 16.59 7.09
CA PRO A 28 18.84 16.37 8.51
C PRO A 28 19.18 14.95 8.96
N GLY A 29 18.94 13.94 8.11
CA GLY A 29 19.27 12.55 8.43
C GLY A 29 20.78 12.30 8.53
N ILE A 30 21.60 12.90 7.66
CA ILE A 30 23.06 12.76 7.73
C ILE A 30 23.60 13.38 9.02
N VAL A 31 23.15 14.59 9.36
CA VAL A 31 23.55 15.28 10.59
C VAL A 31 23.16 14.44 11.81
N ALA A 32 21.93 13.93 11.84
CA ALA A 32 21.44 13.09 12.91
C ALA A 32 22.27 11.82 13.11
N ALA A 33 22.53 11.09 12.02
CA ALA A 33 23.26 9.83 12.05
C ALA A 33 24.74 10.01 12.40
N ALA A 34 25.35 11.12 11.99
CA ALA A 34 26.73 11.45 12.35
C ALA A 34 26.88 11.92 13.80
N THR A 35 25.84 12.56 14.35
CA THR A 35 25.87 13.09 15.72
C THR A 35 25.62 12.00 16.76
N ASP A 36 24.63 11.13 16.53
CA ASP A 36 24.24 10.06 17.45
C ASP A 36 23.67 8.88 16.65
N ALA A 37 24.57 7.99 16.21
CA ALA A 37 24.22 6.83 15.39
C ALA A 37 23.26 5.86 16.11
N ASP A 38 23.43 5.67 17.42
CA ASP A 38 22.56 4.83 18.25
C ASP A 38 21.14 5.39 18.34
N PHE A 39 21.01 6.70 18.54
CA PHE A 39 19.70 7.36 18.51
C PHE A 39 19.05 7.25 17.14
N PHE A 40 19.80 7.53 16.07
CA PHE A 40 19.28 7.45 14.70
C PHE A 40 18.82 6.02 14.35
N PHE A 41 19.57 5.02 14.81
CA PHE A 41 19.21 3.62 14.71
C PHE A 41 17.89 3.30 15.44
N LYS A 42 17.77 3.68 16.72
CA LYS A 42 16.54 3.49 17.51
C LYS A 42 15.34 4.20 16.87
N LEU A 43 15.56 5.39 16.33
CA LEU A 43 14.55 6.15 15.60
C LEU A 43 14.07 5.41 14.35
N MET A 44 14.99 4.86 13.55
CA MET A 44 14.66 4.07 12.36
C MET A 44 13.81 2.85 12.70
N VAL A 45 14.21 2.06 13.71
CA VAL A 45 13.47 0.87 14.15
C VAL A 45 12.09 1.24 14.69
N TRP A 46 12.01 2.26 15.54
CA TRP A 46 10.73 2.78 16.03
C TRP A 46 9.86 3.25 14.86
N ASN A 47 10.43 3.98 13.92
CA ASN A 47 9.71 4.52 12.78
C ASN A 47 9.18 3.42 11.86
N LEU A 48 9.89 2.31 11.65
CA LEU A 48 9.39 1.17 10.90
C LEU A 48 8.08 0.64 11.52
N ALA A 49 8.07 0.46 12.84
CA ALA A 49 6.95 -0.14 13.57
C ALA A 49 5.79 0.84 13.84
N LYS A 50 6.09 2.11 14.15
CA LYS A 50 5.12 3.09 14.69
C LYS A 50 4.99 4.35 13.83
N GLY A 51 5.93 4.61 12.93
CA GLY A 51 5.92 5.79 12.08
C GLY A 51 4.73 5.81 11.12
N GLU A 52 4.08 6.96 11.05
CA GLU A 52 2.96 7.21 10.13
C GLU A 52 3.44 7.66 8.75
N ILE A 53 4.60 8.33 8.70
CA ILE A 53 5.19 8.84 7.47
C ILE A 53 5.86 7.68 6.73
N ARG A 54 5.37 7.36 5.53
CA ARG A 54 5.92 6.25 4.73
C ARG A 54 7.33 6.55 4.22
N ASP A 55 7.58 7.80 3.87
CA ASP A 55 8.83 8.22 3.24
C ASP A 55 10.03 8.11 4.19
N THR A 56 9.84 8.37 5.49
CA THR A 56 10.90 8.17 6.50
C THR A 56 11.28 6.69 6.65
N LYS A 57 10.33 5.76 6.46
CA LYS A 57 10.62 4.31 6.47
C LYS A 57 11.54 3.89 5.33
N VAL A 58 11.56 4.67 4.24
CA VAL A 58 12.40 4.46 3.07
C VAL A 58 13.73 5.22 3.22
N ALA A 59 13.67 6.51 3.58
CA ALA A 59 14.83 7.40 3.60
C ALA A 59 15.82 7.06 4.72
N LEU A 60 15.35 6.88 5.96
CA LEU A 60 16.23 6.75 7.13
C LEU A 60 17.18 5.56 7.04
N PRO A 61 16.74 4.34 6.65
CA PRO A 61 17.66 3.21 6.51
C PRO A 61 18.73 3.43 5.43
N ILE A 62 18.39 4.06 4.30
CA ILE A 62 19.34 4.36 3.23
C ILE A 62 20.37 5.40 3.68
N ILE A 63 19.93 6.43 4.40
CA ILE A 63 20.83 7.43 4.98
C ILE A 63 21.75 6.76 6.00
N SER A 64 21.20 5.93 6.88
CA SER A 64 21.94 5.17 7.90
C SER A 64 23.09 4.36 7.28
N LEU A 65 22.81 3.57 6.23
CA LEU A 65 23.82 2.75 5.55
C LEU A 65 24.96 3.54 4.91
N ARG A 66 24.77 4.85 4.71
CA ARG A 66 25.78 5.76 4.15
C ARG A 66 26.63 6.44 5.22
N THR A 67 26.07 6.66 6.41
CA THR A 67 26.71 7.43 7.47
C THR A 67 27.36 6.57 8.55
N ILE A 68 26.86 5.35 8.76
CA ILE A 68 27.40 4.42 9.75
C ILE A 68 28.84 4.03 9.39
N SER A 69 29.68 3.87 10.41
CA SER A 69 31.06 3.40 10.26
C SER A 69 31.12 2.02 9.62
N LYS A 70 32.17 1.72 8.84
CA LYS A 70 32.27 0.40 8.15
C LYS A 70 32.48 -0.77 9.13
N GLU A 71 32.88 -0.45 10.34
CA GLU A 71 33.15 -1.35 11.44
C GLU A 71 31.85 -1.73 12.19
N ASP A 72 30.82 -0.87 12.15
CA ASP A 72 29.56 -1.01 12.87
C ASP A 72 28.56 -1.90 12.11
N LYS A 73 28.89 -3.19 12.05
CA LYS A 73 28.11 -4.19 11.32
C LYS A 73 26.67 -4.31 11.84
N ASP A 74 26.45 -4.23 13.14
CA ASP A 74 25.13 -4.43 13.75
C ASP A 74 24.13 -3.35 13.31
N LEU A 75 24.58 -2.09 13.24
CA LEU A 75 23.75 -0.98 12.78
C LEU A 75 23.45 -1.10 11.28
N ALA A 76 24.43 -1.55 10.49
CA ALA A 76 24.24 -1.80 9.06
C ALA A 76 23.27 -2.96 8.80
N GLU A 77 23.41 -4.08 9.52
CA GLU A 77 22.50 -5.24 9.42
C GLU A 77 21.08 -4.84 9.76
N SER A 78 20.92 -4.04 10.81
CA SER A 78 19.59 -3.61 11.23
C SER A 78 18.96 -2.61 10.26
N ALA A 79 19.75 -1.74 9.62
CA ALA A 79 19.26 -0.88 8.55
C ALA A 79 18.83 -1.69 7.32
N VAL A 80 19.59 -2.71 6.94
CA VAL A 80 19.18 -3.65 5.89
C VAL A 80 17.89 -4.38 6.30
N ALA A 81 17.79 -4.90 7.53
CA ALA A 81 16.57 -5.57 8.01
C ALA A 81 15.33 -4.65 7.94
N CYS A 82 15.49 -3.36 8.24
CA CYS A 82 14.41 -2.38 8.10
C CYS A 82 13.97 -2.23 6.63
N LEU A 83 14.92 -2.21 5.69
CA LEU A 83 14.61 -2.16 4.25
C LEU A 83 13.91 -3.43 3.78
N LEU A 84 14.40 -4.60 4.18
CA LEU A 84 13.81 -5.89 3.76
C LEU A 84 12.43 -6.14 4.38
N SER A 85 12.05 -5.38 5.42
CA SER A 85 10.70 -5.41 5.99
C SER A 85 9.67 -4.64 5.16
N LEU A 86 10.11 -3.87 4.17
CA LEU A 86 9.23 -3.07 3.31
C LEU A 86 8.50 -3.93 2.27
N ASP A 87 7.33 -3.46 1.84
CA ASP A 87 6.67 -4.00 0.65
C ASP A 87 7.51 -3.72 -0.62
N PRO A 88 7.31 -4.49 -1.71
CA PRO A 88 8.16 -4.36 -2.89
C PRO A 88 8.20 -2.96 -3.48
N ARG A 89 7.10 -2.20 -3.42
CA ARG A 89 7.06 -0.82 -3.96
C ARG A 89 7.98 0.08 -3.16
N ASN A 90 7.92 0.03 -1.84
CA ASN A 90 8.78 0.84 -0.97
C ASN A 90 10.25 0.38 -1.02
N LEU A 91 10.51 -0.91 -1.19
CA LEU A 91 11.88 -1.42 -1.36
C LEU A 91 12.52 -0.96 -2.68
N VAL A 92 11.76 -0.99 -3.79
CA VAL A 92 12.19 -0.38 -5.07
C VAL A 92 12.43 1.12 -4.91
N LYS A 93 11.53 1.83 -4.20
CA LYS A 93 11.69 3.25 -3.91
C LYS A 93 12.99 3.51 -3.14
N ALA A 94 13.33 2.67 -2.16
CA ALA A 94 14.59 2.74 -1.42
C ALA A 94 15.81 2.53 -2.32
N TYR A 95 15.75 1.53 -3.20
CA TYR A 95 16.81 1.26 -4.16
C TYR A 95 17.04 2.45 -5.11
N ARG A 96 15.98 3.02 -5.69
CA ARG A 96 16.08 4.21 -6.55
C ARG A 96 16.64 5.42 -5.79
N PHE A 97 16.12 5.67 -4.60
CA PHE A 97 16.62 6.73 -3.73
C PHE A 97 18.13 6.59 -3.44
N SER A 98 18.59 5.37 -3.17
CA SER A 98 20.01 5.10 -2.94
C SER A 98 20.92 5.49 -4.12
N LYS A 99 20.39 5.46 -5.36
CA LYS A 99 21.08 5.83 -6.60
C LYS A 99 21.05 7.34 -6.85
N GLU A 100 20.00 8.03 -6.44
CA GLU A 100 19.85 9.48 -6.61
C GLU A 100 20.78 10.27 -5.70
N MET A 101 21.12 9.72 -4.52
CA MET A 101 21.98 10.41 -3.58
C MET A 101 23.46 10.44 -4.05
N LYS A 102 24.14 11.59 -3.93
CA LYS A 102 25.49 11.85 -4.47
C LYS A 102 26.56 10.78 -4.16
N SER A 103 26.67 10.30 -2.92
CA SER A 103 27.76 9.38 -2.49
C SER A 103 27.34 7.91 -2.28
N PRO A 104 27.48 6.98 -3.24
CA PRO A 104 26.86 5.65 -3.19
C PRO A 104 27.13 4.86 -1.90
N ILE A 105 26.23 3.94 -1.53
CA ILE A 105 26.54 2.92 -0.52
C ILE A 105 27.68 2.06 -1.08
N THR A 106 28.79 1.96 -0.34
CA THR A 106 30.02 1.29 -0.81
C THR A 106 30.41 0.10 0.08
N GLY A 107 31.36 -0.70 -0.40
CA GLY A 107 32.03 -1.74 0.39
C GLY A 107 31.08 -2.83 0.92
N GLY A 108 31.30 -3.22 2.18
CA GLY A 108 30.56 -4.30 2.84
C GLY A 108 29.06 -4.05 2.95
N HIS A 109 28.64 -2.81 3.24
CA HIS A 109 27.22 -2.46 3.38
C HIS A 109 26.45 -2.65 2.08
N ARG A 110 27.08 -2.34 0.94
CA ARG A 110 26.49 -2.60 -0.39
C ARG A 110 26.27 -4.09 -0.62
N ARG A 111 27.31 -4.91 -0.37
CA ARG A 111 27.21 -6.38 -0.52
C ARG A 111 26.15 -6.97 0.39
N MET A 112 26.03 -6.45 1.61
CA MET A 112 25.02 -6.85 2.58
C MET A 112 23.60 -6.55 2.07
N LEU A 113 23.36 -5.34 1.56
CA LEU A 113 22.08 -4.98 0.96
C LEU A 113 21.77 -5.87 -0.26
N GLU A 114 22.72 -6.07 -1.16
CA GLU A 114 22.55 -6.94 -2.35
C GLU A 114 22.23 -8.39 -1.96
N LYS A 115 22.92 -8.95 -0.96
CA LYS A 115 22.61 -10.27 -0.40
C LYS A 115 21.22 -10.29 0.23
N GLY A 116 20.86 -9.24 0.98
CA GLY A 116 19.55 -9.06 1.59
C GLY A 116 18.41 -9.06 0.57
N LEU A 117 18.57 -8.37 -0.56
CA LEU A 117 17.57 -8.37 -1.64
C LEU A 117 17.35 -9.77 -2.23
N LYS A 118 18.40 -10.58 -2.38
CA LYS A 118 18.29 -11.98 -2.83
C LYS A 118 17.53 -12.83 -1.81
N LEU A 119 17.83 -12.69 -0.52
CA LEU A 119 17.12 -13.38 0.56
C LEU A 119 15.64 -12.95 0.63
N TYR A 120 15.35 -11.68 0.40
CA TYR A 120 13.98 -11.17 0.33
C TYR A 120 13.17 -11.82 -0.78
N LEU A 121 13.74 -11.98 -1.97
CA LEU A 121 13.05 -12.65 -3.08
C LEU A 121 12.92 -14.15 -2.83
N SER A 122 14.00 -14.81 -2.39
CA SER A 122 14.01 -16.25 -2.09
C SER A 122 12.96 -16.62 -1.04
N SER A 123 12.94 -15.92 0.10
CA SER A 123 11.99 -16.20 1.19
C SER A 123 10.53 -15.97 0.80
N ARG A 124 10.27 -15.10 -0.20
CA ARG A 124 8.92 -14.95 -0.75
C ARG A 124 8.54 -16.10 -1.65
N GLU A 125 9.46 -16.55 -2.50
CA GLU A 125 9.20 -17.65 -3.42
C GLU A 125 9.00 -19.00 -2.71
N GLU A 126 9.52 -19.16 -1.49
CA GLU A 126 9.26 -20.34 -0.65
C GLU A 126 7.76 -20.57 -0.38
N ASN A 127 6.94 -19.52 -0.41
CA ASN A 127 5.50 -19.63 -0.26
C ASN A 127 4.75 -19.03 -1.46
N GLN A 128 4.44 -19.89 -2.43
CA GLN A 128 3.74 -19.51 -3.66
C GLN A 128 2.45 -18.71 -3.40
N GLY A 129 1.64 -19.11 -2.41
CA GLY A 129 0.38 -18.43 -2.12
C GLY A 129 0.53 -17.02 -1.53
N LEU A 130 1.59 -16.77 -0.76
CA LEU A 130 1.95 -15.42 -0.31
C LEU A 130 2.57 -14.61 -1.44
N TRP A 131 3.45 -15.22 -2.23
CA TRP A 131 4.07 -14.60 -3.38
C TRP A 131 3.02 -14.12 -4.40
N ASP A 132 2.03 -14.97 -4.73
CA ASP A 132 0.95 -14.64 -5.67
C ASP A 132 0.22 -13.37 -5.23
N ARG A 133 -0.15 -13.27 -3.95
CA ARG A 133 -0.83 -12.08 -3.39
C ARG A 133 0.01 -10.81 -3.52
N VAL A 134 1.32 -10.93 -3.32
CA VAL A 134 2.26 -9.80 -3.48
C VAL A 134 2.38 -9.43 -4.96
N ALA A 135 2.51 -10.43 -5.84
CA ALA A 135 2.63 -10.23 -7.28
C ALA A 135 1.37 -9.61 -7.90
N LEU A 136 0.18 -9.91 -7.37
CA LEU A 136 -1.07 -9.24 -7.76
C LEU A 136 -1.02 -7.71 -7.57
N GLN A 137 -0.47 -7.25 -6.45
CA GLN A 137 -0.48 -5.83 -6.10
C GLN A 137 0.77 -5.09 -6.58
N HIS A 138 1.90 -5.79 -6.64
CA HIS A 138 3.22 -5.19 -6.82
C HIS A 138 4.00 -5.77 -8.00
N ARG A 139 3.31 -6.25 -9.04
CA ARG A 139 3.89 -6.89 -10.24
C ARG A 139 5.10 -6.14 -10.80
N HIS A 140 4.97 -4.83 -11.03
CA HIS A 140 6.04 -4.04 -11.62
C HIS A 140 7.25 -3.92 -10.69
N SER A 141 7.02 -3.67 -9.40
CA SER A 141 8.07 -3.56 -8.41
C SER A 141 8.81 -4.88 -8.21
N LEU A 142 8.13 -6.03 -8.21
CA LEU A 142 8.80 -7.33 -8.18
C LEU A 142 9.71 -7.54 -9.38
N LYS A 143 9.24 -7.27 -10.61
CA LYS A 143 10.07 -7.38 -11.82
C LYS A 143 11.35 -6.56 -11.71
N GLU A 144 11.25 -5.34 -11.18
CA GLU A 144 12.41 -4.50 -10.95
C GLU A 144 13.33 -5.06 -9.86
N LEU A 145 12.79 -5.57 -8.75
CA LEU A 145 13.61 -6.22 -7.71
C LEU A 145 14.39 -7.41 -8.25
N TYR A 146 13.80 -8.26 -9.09
CA TYR A 146 14.53 -9.34 -9.76
C TYR A 146 15.65 -8.81 -10.65
N ALA A 147 15.36 -7.75 -11.42
CA ALA A 147 16.35 -7.15 -12.31
C ALA A 147 17.54 -6.55 -11.55
N VAL A 148 17.29 -5.80 -10.46
CA VAL A 148 18.35 -5.09 -9.73
C VAL A 148 19.11 -5.98 -8.75
N SER A 149 18.49 -7.05 -8.25
CA SER A 149 19.16 -8.01 -7.35
C SER A 149 19.96 -9.08 -8.10
N HIS A 150 19.73 -9.21 -9.42
CA HIS A 150 20.23 -10.31 -10.24
C HIS A 150 19.90 -11.70 -9.66
N TYR A 151 18.80 -11.80 -8.92
CA TYR A 151 18.28 -13.07 -8.43
C TYR A 151 17.53 -13.79 -9.56
N LYS A 152 17.87 -15.05 -9.80
CA LYS A 152 17.18 -15.89 -10.79
C LYS A 152 15.78 -16.22 -10.24
N PRO A 153 14.68 -15.81 -10.89
CA PRO A 153 13.34 -16.20 -10.45
C PRO A 153 13.14 -17.72 -10.53
N SER A 154 12.35 -18.29 -9.63
CA SER A 154 11.82 -19.65 -9.80
C SER A 154 10.94 -19.77 -11.06
N ASP A 155 10.67 -21.01 -11.47
CA ASP A 155 9.84 -21.29 -12.64
C ASP A 155 8.44 -20.66 -12.54
N HIS A 156 7.85 -20.65 -11.34
CA HIS A 156 6.56 -20.01 -11.07
C HIS A 156 6.61 -18.49 -11.26
N ALA A 157 7.61 -17.84 -10.64
CA ALA A 157 7.81 -16.40 -10.78
C ALA A 157 8.14 -16.00 -12.23
N GLN A 158 8.95 -16.82 -12.91
CA GLN A 158 9.32 -16.64 -14.31
C GLN A 158 8.09 -16.72 -15.23
N ALA A 159 7.26 -17.76 -15.06
CA ALA A 159 6.04 -17.95 -15.83
C ALA A 159 5.10 -16.74 -15.71
N ILE A 160 4.81 -16.30 -14.48
CA ILE A 160 3.78 -15.28 -14.21
C ILE A 160 4.27 -13.85 -14.50
N LEU A 161 5.45 -13.47 -14.02
CA LEU A 161 5.92 -12.08 -14.12
C LEU A 161 6.50 -11.75 -15.51
N PHE A 162 7.15 -12.72 -16.14
CA PHE A 162 7.95 -12.49 -17.34
C PHE A 162 7.33 -13.12 -18.58
N LYS A 163 6.93 -14.39 -18.54
CA LYS A 163 6.34 -15.08 -19.70
C LYS A 163 4.83 -14.83 -19.89
N LYS A 164 4.14 -14.37 -18.83
CA LYS A 164 2.67 -14.22 -18.78
C LYS A 164 1.93 -15.55 -18.99
N GLU A 165 2.54 -16.65 -18.55
CA GLU A 165 1.95 -17.98 -18.52
C GLU A 165 1.32 -18.17 -17.13
N TYR A 166 0.00 -18.44 -17.10
CA TYR A 166 -0.75 -18.55 -15.85
C TYR A 166 -1.19 -20.01 -15.65
N PRO A 167 -0.61 -20.73 -14.67
CA PRO A 167 -1.05 -22.09 -14.34
C PRO A 167 -2.55 -22.13 -14.04
N ALA A 168 -3.24 -23.19 -14.43
CA ALA A 168 -4.71 -23.28 -14.33
C ALA A 168 -5.25 -23.12 -12.89
N SER A 169 -4.47 -23.53 -11.89
CA SER A 169 -4.82 -23.41 -10.46
C SER A 169 -4.49 -22.04 -9.86
N SER A 170 -3.78 -21.16 -10.59
CA SER A 170 -3.30 -19.88 -10.11
C SER A 170 -4.39 -18.82 -10.06
N VAL A 171 -4.24 -17.86 -9.14
CA VAL A 171 -5.13 -16.69 -9.07
C VAL A 171 -5.07 -15.82 -10.34
N PHE A 172 -3.97 -15.87 -11.08
CA PHE A 172 -3.79 -15.12 -12.33
C PHE A 172 -4.64 -15.69 -13.46
N ALA A 173 -4.78 -17.01 -13.53
CA ALA A 173 -5.68 -17.66 -14.49
C ALA A 173 -7.14 -17.30 -14.20
N ASP A 174 -7.54 -17.29 -12.92
CA ASP A 174 -8.89 -16.88 -12.51
C ASP A 174 -9.14 -15.39 -12.79
N LEU A 175 -8.15 -14.52 -12.57
CA LEU A 175 -8.24 -13.10 -12.92
C LEU A 175 -8.41 -12.86 -14.42
N ALA A 176 -7.72 -13.62 -15.26
CA ALA A 176 -7.84 -13.49 -16.71
C ALA A 176 -9.27 -13.83 -17.20
N LYS A 177 -9.96 -14.73 -16.49
CA LYS A 177 -11.34 -15.14 -16.81
C LYS A 177 -12.39 -14.11 -16.36
N LEU A 178 -12.10 -13.23 -15.40
CA LEU A 178 -13.08 -12.28 -14.84
C LEU A 178 -13.77 -11.39 -15.88
N LYS A 179 -13.10 -11.12 -17.00
CA LYS A 179 -13.66 -10.30 -18.09
C LYS A 179 -14.73 -11.04 -18.90
N THR A 180 -14.69 -12.37 -18.94
CA THR A 180 -15.50 -13.19 -19.87
C THR A 180 -16.59 -13.99 -19.17
N VAL A 181 -16.42 -14.33 -17.90
CA VAL A 181 -17.40 -15.09 -17.11
C VAL A 181 -18.62 -14.26 -16.74
N SER A 182 -19.68 -14.94 -16.26
CA SER A 182 -20.88 -14.26 -15.78
C SER A 182 -20.57 -13.39 -14.55
N ALA A 183 -21.45 -12.43 -14.25
CA ALA A 183 -21.26 -11.55 -13.09
C ALA A 183 -21.32 -12.33 -11.75
N GLU A 184 -22.17 -13.35 -11.67
CA GLU A 184 -22.28 -14.28 -10.54
C GLU A 184 -21.00 -15.09 -10.35
N GLU A 185 -20.46 -15.67 -11.43
CA GLU A 185 -19.21 -16.43 -11.39
C GLU A 185 -18.03 -15.53 -11.02
N ALA A 186 -17.97 -14.32 -11.59
CA ALA A 186 -16.95 -13.33 -11.25
C ALA A 186 -17.01 -12.93 -9.77
N ALA A 187 -18.20 -12.70 -9.22
CA ALA A 187 -18.40 -12.41 -7.80
C ALA A 187 -17.89 -13.56 -6.92
N GLY A 188 -18.21 -14.81 -7.29
CA GLY A 188 -17.70 -16.01 -6.62
C GLY A 188 -16.17 -16.11 -6.63
N ILE A 189 -15.55 -15.85 -7.78
CA ILE A 189 -14.07 -15.84 -7.91
C ILE A 189 -13.45 -14.77 -7.00
N ILE A 190 -13.99 -13.55 -7.00
CA ILE A 190 -13.49 -12.44 -6.18
C ILE A 190 -13.53 -12.79 -4.70
N LEU A 191 -14.63 -13.39 -4.23
CA LEU A 191 -14.80 -13.82 -2.84
C LEU A 191 -13.84 -14.96 -2.47
N ASN A 192 -13.82 -16.03 -3.26
CA ASN A 192 -13.04 -17.23 -2.97
C ASN A 192 -11.53 -16.96 -2.98
N ARG A 193 -11.06 -16.17 -3.93
CA ARG A 193 -9.64 -15.80 -4.05
C ARG A 193 -9.26 -14.55 -3.25
N LYS A 194 -10.24 -13.87 -2.62
CA LYS A 194 -10.07 -12.62 -1.85
C LYS A 194 -9.29 -11.57 -2.66
N ILE A 195 -9.72 -11.36 -3.90
CA ILE A 195 -9.02 -10.49 -4.85
C ILE A 195 -9.15 -9.03 -4.37
N PRO A 196 -8.03 -8.28 -4.25
CA PRO A 196 -8.10 -6.89 -3.83
C PRO A 196 -8.93 -6.04 -4.78
N PHE A 197 -9.76 -5.15 -4.22
CA PHE A 197 -10.71 -4.32 -4.97
C PHE A 197 -10.17 -3.69 -6.25
N GLN A 198 -9.03 -2.99 -6.16
CA GLN A 198 -8.44 -2.29 -7.30
C GLN A 198 -8.01 -3.25 -8.42
N ILE A 199 -7.55 -4.45 -8.06
CA ILE A 199 -7.16 -5.49 -9.02
C ILE A 199 -8.40 -6.09 -9.67
N ALA A 200 -9.43 -6.41 -8.87
CA ALA A 200 -10.69 -6.92 -9.38
C ALA A 200 -11.38 -5.93 -10.33
N MET A 201 -11.45 -4.64 -9.97
CA MET A 201 -12.01 -3.58 -10.82
C MET A 201 -11.31 -3.51 -12.19
N GLY A 202 -9.98 -3.57 -12.21
CA GLY A 202 -9.22 -3.58 -13.46
C GLY A 202 -9.43 -4.85 -14.29
N ALA A 203 -9.55 -6.00 -13.64
CA ALA A 203 -9.70 -7.30 -14.30
C ALA A 203 -11.11 -7.56 -14.86
N LEU A 204 -12.16 -7.06 -14.19
CA LEU A 204 -13.53 -7.14 -14.69
C LEU A 204 -13.71 -6.41 -16.02
N GLY A 205 -12.97 -5.32 -16.25
CA GLY A 205 -12.99 -4.56 -17.51
C GLY A 205 -14.35 -3.93 -17.85
N ARG A 206 -15.25 -3.82 -16.87
CA ARG A 206 -16.59 -3.22 -17.00
C ARG A 206 -16.54 -1.74 -16.69
N LYS A 207 -17.42 -0.96 -17.33
CA LYS A 207 -17.62 0.45 -16.96
C LYS A 207 -18.36 0.53 -15.63
N LYS A 208 -18.15 1.62 -14.89
CA LYS A 208 -18.70 1.78 -13.52
C LYS A 208 -20.23 1.73 -13.50
N GLU A 209 -20.86 2.26 -14.54
CA GLU A 209 -22.30 2.36 -14.69
C GLU A 209 -22.95 0.98 -14.86
N GLU A 210 -22.19 0.00 -15.34
CA GLU A 210 -22.68 -1.38 -15.52
C GLU A 210 -22.85 -2.10 -14.17
N PHE A 211 -22.09 -1.74 -13.13
CA PHE A 211 -22.14 -2.41 -11.82
C PHE A 211 -23.49 -2.26 -11.13
N ILE A 212 -24.25 -1.21 -11.46
CA ILE A 212 -25.61 -1.00 -10.93
C ILE A 212 -26.54 -2.17 -11.33
N LYS A 213 -26.27 -2.80 -12.49
CA LYS A 213 -27.07 -3.93 -13.01
C LYS A 213 -26.68 -5.29 -12.41
N PHE A 214 -25.55 -5.35 -11.68
CA PHE A 214 -24.94 -6.58 -11.19
C PHE A 214 -24.58 -6.44 -9.70
N PRO A 215 -25.58 -6.38 -8.80
CA PRO A 215 -25.36 -6.08 -7.38
C PRO A 215 -24.44 -7.07 -6.65
N GLU A 216 -24.33 -8.30 -7.14
CA GLU A 216 -23.40 -9.33 -6.68
C GLU A 216 -21.92 -8.91 -6.80
N LEU A 217 -21.57 -8.09 -7.81
CA LEU A 217 -20.19 -7.62 -8.02
C LEU A 217 -19.76 -6.60 -6.95
N PRO A 218 -20.47 -5.47 -6.70
CA PRO A 218 -20.16 -4.58 -5.58
C PRO A 218 -20.19 -5.30 -4.23
N LEU A 219 -21.12 -6.25 -4.03
CA LEU A 219 -21.20 -7.03 -2.80
C LEU A 219 -19.93 -7.87 -2.57
N ALA A 220 -19.49 -8.61 -3.58
CA ALA A 220 -18.25 -9.39 -3.53
C ALA A 220 -17.02 -8.51 -3.30
N LEU A 221 -16.97 -7.37 -4.01
CA LEU A 221 -15.92 -6.37 -3.90
C LEU A 221 -15.82 -5.80 -2.49
N MET A 222 -16.93 -5.39 -1.88
CA MET A 222 -16.96 -4.88 -0.49
C MET A 222 -16.55 -5.95 0.52
N SER A 223 -16.99 -7.19 0.32
CA SER A 223 -16.69 -8.30 1.22
C SER A 223 -15.20 -8.68 1.24
N ALA A 224 -14.47 -8.39 0.14
CA ALA A 224 -13.03 -8.59 0.04
C ALA A 224 -12.19 -7.40 0.59
N MET A 225 -12.80 -6.27 0.96
CA MET A 225 -12.08 -5.09 1.44
C MET A 225 -11.68 -5.19 2.93
N SER A 226 -10.54 -4.59 3.26
CA SER A 226 -10.25 -4.22 4.66
C SER A 226 -11.05 -2.99 5.10
N GLY A 227 -11.21 -2.79 6.41
CA GLY A 227 -11.90 -1.61 6.94
C GLY A 227 -11.28 -0.28 6.46
N GLN A 228 -9.95 -0.22 6.36
CA GLN A 228 -9.27 0.95 5.79
C GLN A 228 -9.55 1.14 4.30
N GLN A 229 -9.61 0.06 3.52
CA GLN A 229 -9.93 0.13 2.09
C GLN A 229 -11.35 0.63 1.88
N LEU A 230 -12.30 0.12 2.65
CA LEU A 230 -13.71 0.53 2.61
C LEU A 230 -13.85 2.05 2.77
N LEU A 231 -13.21 2.63 3.79
CA LEU A 231 -13.24 4.07 4.05
C LEU A 231 -12.56 4.88 2.94
N SER A 232 -11.48 4.36 2.35
CA SER A 232 -10.79 5.06 1.26
C SER A 232 -11.53 4.98 -0.08
N MET A 233 -12.45 4.02 -0.23
CA MET A 233 -13.13 3.72 -1.49
C MET A 233 -14.61 4.13 -1.49
N THR A 234 -15.09 4.84 -0.46
CA THR A 234 -16.49 5.28 -0.33
C THR A 234 -17.03 5.97 -1.59
N ASN A 235 -16.30 6.93 -2.16
CA ASN A 235 -16.73 7.62 -3.38
C ASN A 235 -16.80 6.68 -4.59
N MET A 236 -15.91 5.70 -4.67
CA MET A 236 -15.97 4.70 -5.73
C MET A 236 -17.21 3.82 -5.54
N LEU A 237 -17.49 3.35 -4.31
CA LEU A 237 -18.67 2.55 -4.02
C LEU A 237 -19.98 3.30 -4.32
N LYS A 238 -20.03 4.62 -4.08
CA LYS A 238 -21.12 5.49 -4.57
C LYS A 238 -21.29 5.38 -6.07
N SER A 239 -20.19 5.53 -6.84
CA SER A 239 -20.25 5.41 -8.31
C SER A 239 -20.62 4.03 -8.83
N LEU A 240 -20.51 2.97 -8.01
CA LEU A 240 -20.95 1.61 -8.34
C LEU A 240 -22.41 1.32 -7.95
N GLY A 241 -23.14 2.30 -7.41
CA GLY A 241 -24.56 2.14 -7.01
C GLY A 241 -24.77 1.49 -5.64
N VAL A 242 -23.75 1.44 -4.77
CA VAL A 242 -23.90 0.85 -3.43
C VAL A 242 -24.94 1.59 -2.57
N PHE A 243 -25.04 2.91 -2.74
CA PHE A 243 -25.91 3.76 -1.93
C PHE A 243 -27.35 3.85 -2.48
N THR A 244 -27.56 3.44 -3.74
CA THR A 244 -28.89 3.44 -4.37
C THR A 244 -29.63 2.11 -4.14
N SER A 245 -28.91 1.03 -3.82
CA SER A 245 -29.49 -0.27 -3.48
C SER A 245 -29.63 -0.44 -1.95
N PRO A 246 -30.85 -0.63 -1.42
CA PRO A 246 -31.06 -0.86 0.02
C PRO A 246 -30.26 -2.06 0.57
N MET A 247 -30.13 -3.12 -0.24
CA MET A 247 -29.37 -4.31 0.11
C MET A 247 -27.87 -3.99 0.24
N LEU A 248 -27.27 -3.33 -0.75
CA LEU A 248 -25.84 -2.99 -0.74
C LEU A 248 -25.51 -1.99 0.35
N MET A 249 -26.41 -1.03 0.61
CA MET A 249 -26.23 -0.05 1.69
C MET A 249 -26.24 -0.73 3.07
N SER A 250 -27.10 -1.73 3.28
CA SER A 250 -27.10 -2.53 4.51
C SER A 250 -25.77 -3.24 4.72
N GLU A 251 -25.24 -3.87 3.67
CA GLU A 251 -23.94 -4.56 3.74
C GLU A 251 -22.76 -3.60 3.92
N TYR A 252 -22.81 -2.43 3.28
CA TYR A 252 -21.84 -1.35 3.50
C TYR A 252 -21.82 -0.88 4.95
N ASN A 253 -22.98 -0.66 5.56
CA ASN A 253 -23.09 -0.26 6.98
C ASN A 253 -22.52 -1.34 7.92
N LYS A 254 -22.85 -2.62 7.68
CA LYS A 254 -22.26 -3.75 8.42
C LYS A 254 -20.74 -3.80 8.26
N ALA A 255 -20.22 -3.53 7.07
CA ALA A 255 -18.78 -3.49 6.81
C ALA A 255 -18.11 -2.30 7.52
N LEU A 256 -18.77 -1.13 7.58
CA LEU A 256 -18.28 0.03 8.33
C LEU A 256 -18.24 -0.22 9.83
N ASP A 257 -19.24 -0.87 10.41
CA ASP A 257 -19.25 -1.16 11.85
C ASP A 257 -18.16 -2.17 12.23
N ARG A 258 -17.84 -3.11 11.34
CA ARG A 258 -16.66 -3.96 11.48
C ARG A 258 -15.37 -3.14 11.39
N ALA A 259 -15.27 -2.22 10.44
CA ALA A 259 -14.09 -1.36 10.26
C ALA A 259 -13.80 -0.47 11.48
N LYS A 260 -14.83 0.06 12.16
CA LYS A 260 -14.67 0.87 13.38
C LYS A 260 -14.03 0.09 14.53
N LYS A 261 -14.20 -1.23 14.55
CA LYS A 261 -13.62 -2.13 15.57
C LYS A 261 -12.20 -2.59 15.21
N ASP A 262 -11.71 -2.25 14.02
CA ASP A 262 -10.37 -2.65 13.55
C ASP A 262 -9.29 -1.70 14.08
N LYS A 263 -8.34 -2.24 14.86
CA LYS A 263 -7.20 -1.53 15.44
C LYS A 263 -6.28 -0.87 14.39
N ARG A 264 -6.38 -1.26 13.10
CA ARG A 264 -5.56 -0.76 12.00
C ARG A 264 -6.13 0.49 11.33
N VAL A 265 -7.34 0.92 11.69
CA VAL A 265 -7.99 2.10 11.11
C VAL A 265 -7.63 3.34 11.93
N SER A 266 -6.95 4.30 11.30
CA SER A 266 -6.70 5.61 11.90
C SER A 266 -8.03 6.34 12.19
N THR A 267 -8.20 6.84 13.41
CA THR A 267 -9.38 7.58 13.89
C THR A 267 -9.74 8.76 12.98
N LEU A 268 -8.74 9.46 12.43
CA LEU A 268 -8.93 10.56 11.48
C LEU A 268 -9.53 10.12 10.14
N LYS A 269 -9.20 8.92 9.66
CA LYS A 269 -9.78 8.39 8.41
C LYS A 269 -11.23 7.92 8.62
N ALA A 270 -11.53 7.36 9.78
CA ALA A 270 -12.90 6.99 10.15
C ALA A 270 -13.81 8.24 10.23
N ALA A 271 -13.31 9.34 10.80
CA ALA A 271 -14.03 10.62 10.86
C ALA A 271 -14.32 11.19 9.47
N LYS A 272 -13.30 11.29 8.59
CA LYS A 272 -13.48 11.79 7.21
C LYS A 272 -14.45 10.97 6.38
N ALA A 273 -14.40 9.65 6.49
CA ALA A 273 -15.34 8.78 5.79
C ALA A 273 -16.77 8.93 6.32
N SER A 274 -16.94 9.18 7.61
CA SER A 274 -18.27 9.43 8.20
C SER A 274 -18.87 10.75 7.70
N VAL A 275 -18.05 11.78 7.50
CA VAL A 275 -18.47 13.05 6.87
C VAL A 275 -18.86 12.82 5.41
N ALA A 276 -18.02 12.15 4.62
CA ALA A 276 -18.33 11.85 3.23
C ALA A 276 -19.63 11.06 3.07
N VAL A 277 -19.90 10.07 3.95
CA VAL A 277 -21.18 9.33 3.93
C VAL A 277 -22.37 10.24 4.22
N ARG A 278 -22.26 11.18 5.17
CA ARG A 278 -23.34 12.13 5.47
C ARG A 278 -23.62 13.08 4.30
N GLU A 279 -22.58 13.68 3.73
CA GLU A 279 -22.70 14.56 2.56
C GLU A 279 -23.37 13.84 1.38
N ILE A 280 -22.97 12.59 1.13
CA ILE A 280 -23.58 11.74 0.08
C ILE A 280 -25.08 11.50 0.34
N MET A 281 -25.46 11.21 1.59
CA MET A 281 -26.86 10.96 1.96
C MET A 281 -27.72 12.24 1.94
N GLU A 282 -27.12 13.43 2.04
CA GLU A 282 -27.80 14.73 1.93
C GLU A 282 -27.96 15.18 0.46
N GLU A 283 -26.98 14.90 -0.40
CA GLU A 283 -27.05 15.12 -1.85
C GLU A 283 -28.14 14.27 -2.54
N ASP A 284 -28.33 13.00 -2.16
CA ASP A 284 -29.37 12.15 -2.75
C ASP A 284 -30.79 12.56 -2.31
N LYS A 285 -30.94 13.16 -1.12
CA LYS A 285 -32.23 13.67 -0.62
C LYS A 285 -32.67 14.98 -1.29
N THR A 286 -31.74 15.70 -1.91
CA THR A 286 -32.00 17.03 -2.48
C THR A 286 -32.38 17.01 -3.97
N SER A 287 -32.21 15.89 -4.69
CA SER A 287 -32.15 15.89 -6.16
C SER A 287 -33.47 15.79 -6.97
N PRO A 288 -34.63 15.31 -6.47
CA PRO A 288 -35.90 15.52 -7.20
C PRO A 288 -37.01 16.22 -6.39
N ALA A 289 -37.14 15.88 -5.10
CA ALA A 289 -38.25 16.35 -4.26
C ALA A 289 -38.14 17.84 -3.89
N LEU A 290 -36.92 18.39 -3.83
CA LEU A 290 -36.69 19.81 -3.59
C LEU A 290 -36.92 20.64 -4.85
N ILE A 291 -36.51 20.12 -6.02
CA ILE A 291 -36.76 20.73 -7.33
C ILE A 291 -38.27 20.80 -7.56
N GLU A 292 -39.02 19.71 -7.37
CA GLU A 292 -40.49 19.72 -7.51
C GLU A 292 -41.19 20.66 -6.50
N LYS A 293 -40.68 20.75 -5.26
CA LYS A 293 -41.17 21.72 -4.25
C LYS A 293 -40.89 23.17 -4.63
N ILE A 294 -39.76 23.43 -5.29
CA ILE A 294 -39.38 24.77 -5.76
C ILE A 294 -40.18 25.11 -7.02
N THR A 295 -40.39 24.17 -7.95
CA THR A 295 -41.20 24.39 -9.16
C THR A 295 -42.68 24.60 -8.83
N LYS A 296 -43.27 23.86 -7.87
CA LYS A 296 -44.65 24.08 -7.38
C LYS A 296 -44.83 25.36 -6.56
N LYS A 297 -43.75 25.96 -6.06
CA LYS A 297 -43.78 27.26 -5.37
C LYS A 297 -43.58 28.46 -6.31
N LEU A 298 -43.20 28.19 -7.56
CA LEU A 298 -42.92 29.21 -8.58
C LEU A 298 -43.96 29.18 -9.73
N SER A 299 -45.00 28.36 -9.61
CA SER A 299 -46.22 28.34 -10.43
C SER A 299 -47.41 28.74 -9.58
#